data_AF-A0A7X9B760-F1
#
_entry.id   AF-A0A7X9B760-F1
#
_cell.length_a   1.000
_cell.length_b   1.000
_cell.length_c   1.000
_cell.angle_alpha   90.00
_cell.angle_beta   90.00
_cell.angle_gamma   90.00
#
_symmetry.space_group_name_H-M   'P 1'
#
loop_
_entity.id
_entity.type
_entity.pdbx_description
1 polymer ?
#
loop_
_entity_poly.entity_id
_entity_poly.type
_entity_poly.pdbx_seq_one_letter_code
_entity_poly.pdbx_strand_id
1 'polypeptide(L)' 'KINPLYADIIIWRYVNEMPNKEIAQILKKKEGNVRVILHRAMESLKKELE' A
#
# COMPACT_ATOMS: atom_id res chain seq x y z
N LYS A 1 5.55 -14.73 2.43
CA LYS A 1 4.25 -14.23 2.93
C LYS A 1 4.37 -12.73 3.21
N ILE A 2 3.62 -11.88 2.50
CA ILE A 2 3.71 -10.41 2.65
C ILE A 2 3.08 -9.88 3.96
N ASN A 3 3.55 -8.73 4.42
CA ASN A 3 2.97 -8.01 5.56
C ASN A 3 1.48 -7.69 5.29
N PRO A 4 0.55 -7.94 6.24
CA PRO A 4 -0.87 -7.65 6.04
C PRO A 4 -1.16 -6.21 5.60
N LEU A 5 -0.48 -5.22 6.19
CA LEU A 5 -0.62 -3.82 5.81
C LEU A 5 -0.21 -3.56 4.35
N TYR A 6 0.78 -4.29 3.85
CA TYR A 6 1.20 -4.18 2.45
C TYR A 6 0.17 -4.78 1.51
N ALA A 7 -0.48 -5.89 1.88
CA ALA A 7 -1.57 -6.45 1.11
C ALA A 7 -2.76 -5.47 1.06
N ASP A 8 -3.18 -4.95 2.21
CA ASP A 8 -4.32 -4.03 2.33
C ASP A 8 -4.12 -2.78 1.48
N ILE A 9 -2.94 -2.16 1.55
CA ILE A 9 -2.67 -0.91 0.82
C ILE A 9 -2.62 -1.12 -0.70
N ILE A 10 -2.19 -2.30 -1.16
CA ILE A 10 -2.20 -2.68 -2.58
C ILE A 10 -3.64 -2.88 -3.05
N ILE A 11 -4.45 -3.60 -2.27
CA ILE A 11 -5.88 -3.82 -2.58
C ILE A 11 -6.60 -2.48 -2.64
N TRP A 12 -6.47 -1.64 -1.63
CA TRP A 12 -7.10 -0.32 -1.63
C TRP A 12 -6.70 0.51 -2.83
N ARG A 13 -5.42 0.53 -3.19
CA ARG A 13 -4.93 1.38 -4.28
C ARG A 13 -5.33 0.88 -5.68
N TYR A 14 -5.22 -0.43 -5.93
CA TYR A 14 -5.30 -0.98 -7.29
C TYR A 14 -6.56 -1.80 -7.55
N VAL A 15 -7.21 -2.33 -6.51
CA VAL A 15 -8.47 -3.07 -6.65
C VAL A 15 -9.66 -2.16 -6.36
N ASN A 16 -9.57 -1.37 -5.29
CA ASN A 16 -10.64 -0.43 -4.91
C ASN A 16 -10.43 0.98 -5.50
N GLU A 17 -9.35 1.17 -6.29
CA GLU A 17 -9.01 2.43 -6.96
C GLU A 17 -8.91 3.66 -6.05
N MET A 18 -8.68 3.46 -4.75
CA MET A 18 -8.66 4.55 -3.78
C MET A 18 -7.44 5.46 -4.00
N PRO A 19 -7.61 6.79 -3.94
CA PRO A 19 -6.50 7.73 -3.99
C PRO A 19 -5.65 7.66 -2.71
N ASN A 20 -4.36 7.97 -2.84
CA ASN A 20 -3.41 7.98 -1.70
C ASN A 20 -3.88 8.87 -0.54
N LYS A 21 -4.64 9.94 -0.82
CA LYS A 21 -5.26 10.83 0.17
C LYS A 21 -6.24 10.10 1.10
N GLU A 22 -7.09 9.26 0.55
CA GLU A 22 -8.10 8.52 1.31
C GLU A 22 -7.44 7.42 2.15
N ILE A 23 -6.50 6.70 1.54
CA ILE A 23 -5.65 5.72 2.24
C ILE A 23 -4.89 6.39 3.40
N ALA A 24 -4.39 7.61 3.20
CA ALA A 24 -3.70 8.38 4.23
C ALA A 24 -4.62 8.72 5.41
N GLN A 25 -5.89 9.06 5.14
CA GLN A 25 -6.89 9.31 6.18
C GLN A 25 -7.20 8.04 6.98
N ILE A 26 -7.42 6.90 6.32
CA ILE A 26 -7.67 5.61 6.96
C ILE A 26 -6.50 5.22 7.87
N LEU A 27 -5.27 5.37 7.38
CA LEU A 27 -4.06 5.03 8.12
C LEU A 27 -3.61 6.09 9.13
N LYS A 28 -4.31 7.23 9.21
CA LYS A 28 -3.93 8.41 10.02
C LYS A 28 -2.47 8.84 9.77
N LYS A 29 -2.05 8.88 8.50
CA LYS A 29 -0.70 9.23 8.04
C LYS A 29 -0.75 10.33 7.00
N LYS A 30 0.40 10.92 6.67
CA LYS A 30 0.53 11.82 5.52
C LYS A 30 0.56 11.01 4.21
N GLU A 31 0.08 11.59 3.11
CA GLU A 31 0.13 10.96 1.78
C GLU A 31 1.54 10.53 1.36
N GLY A 32 2.58 11.27 1.77
CA GLY A 32 3.97 10.88 1.53
C GLY A 32 4.33 9.54 2.16
N ASN A 33 3.84 9.27 3.37
CA ASN A 33 4.06 7.98 4.04
C ASN A 33 3.33 6.86 3.30
N VAL A 34 2.12 7.12 2.81
CA VAL A 34 1.36 6.15 2.00
C VAL A 34 2.15 5.78 0.75
N ARG A 35 2.73 6.75 0.02
CA ARG A 35 3.57 6.48 -1.15
C ARG A 35 4.78 5.60 -0.82
N VAL A 36 5.47 5.86 0.29
CA VAL A 36 6.62 5.06 0.75
C VAL A 36 6.18 3.63 1.11
N ILE A 37 5.08 3.48 1.84
CA ILE A 37 4.53 2.17 2.20
C ILE A 37 4.14 1.41 0.94
N LEU A 38 3.47 2.06 -0.01
CA LEU A 38 3.03 1.46 -1.27
C LEU A 38 4.23 0.99 -2.11
N HIS A 39 5.30 1.79 -2.18
CA HIS A 39 6.53 1.40 -2.86
C HIS A 39 7.13 0.14 -2.25
N ARG A 40 7.30 0.10 -0.91
CA ARG A 40 7.82 -1.08 -0.20
C ARG A 40 6.91 -2.30 -0.33
N ALA A 41 5.60 -2.08 -0.34
CA ALA A 41 4.61 -3.12 -0.53
C ALA A 41 4.77 -3.78 -1.91
N MET A 42 4.95 -2.98 -2.97
CA MET A 42 5.18 -3.48 -4.32
C MET A 42 6.52 -4.22 -4.45
N GLU A 43 7.60 -3.72 -3.84
CA GLU A 43 8.88 -4.43 -3.82
C GLU A 43 8.78 -5.78 -3.10
N SER A 44 8.08 -5.81 -1.95
CA SER A 44 7.84 -7.04 -1.21
C SER A 44 7.00 -8.04 -2.00
N LEU A 45 6.00 -7.57 -2.76
CA LEU A 45 5.17 -8.42 -3.60
C LEU A 45 5.98 -9.02 -4.75
N LYS A 46 6.82 -8.22 -5.42
CA LYS A 46 7.69 -8.71 -6.49
C LYS A 46 8.61 -9.84 -6.02
N LYS A 47 9.26 -9.66 -4.86
CA LYS A 47 10.14 -10.68 -4.26
C LYS A 47 9.47 -12.02 -3.94
N GLU A 48 8.14 -12.02 -3.80
CA GLU A 48 7.38 -13.25 -3.51
C GLU A 48 6.86 -13.94 -4.78
N LEU A 49 6.94 -13.25 -5.92
CA LEU A 49 6.59 -13.80 -7.24
C LEU A 49 7.81 -14.29 -8.01
N GLU A 50 9.02 -13.92 -7.55
CA GLU A 50 10.31 -14.49 -7.96
C GLU A 50 10.59 -15.80 -7.22
#